data_AF-A0A7I7MC36-F1
#
_entry.id   AF-A0A7I7MC36-F1
#
_cell.length_a   1.000
_cell.length_b   1.000
_cell.length_c   1.000
_cell.angle_alpha   90.00
_cell.angle_beta   90.00
_cell.angle_gamma   90.00
#
_symmetry.space_group_name_H-M   'P 1'
#
loop_
_entity.id
_entity.type
_entity.pdbx_description
1 polymer ?
#
loop_
_entity_poly.entity_id
_entity_poly.type
_entity_poly.pdbx_seq_one_letter_code
_entity_poly.pdbx_strand_id
1 'polypeptide(L)'
;MIIRTTLQDLESRAGIGVTGGGTRLPIKDVIRMAGHANHYLAVFDQATGSALDLFRTRRIASPAQRIMLIARDGGCTKPCCTVGAYGAQVHHVSADWADGGNTNINDLGLACPPDNRSVKDG
;
A
#
# COMPACT_ATOMS: atom_id res chain seq x y z
N MET A 1 11.96 -1.00 -5.48
CA MET A 1 10.70 -0.75 -6.21
C MET A 1 9.72 -1.84 -5.80
N ILE A 2 8.44 -1.51 -5.64
CA ILE A 2 7.39 -2.50 -5.30
C ILE A 2 6.61 -2.83 -6.57
N ILE A 3 6.46 -4.12 -6.86
CA ILE A 3 5.60 -4.65 -7.92
C ILE A 3 4.60 -5.59 -7.27
N ARG A 4 3.32 -5.39 -7.57
CA ARG A 4 2.24 -6.28 -7.12
C ARG A 4 1.85 -7.21 -8.25
N THR A 5 1.56 -8.45 -7.93
CA THR A 5 1.00 -9.46 -8.83
C THR A 5 0.32 -10.55 -7.97
N THR A 6 -0.33 -11.52 -8.59
CA THR A 6 -0.97 -12.64 -7.88
C THR A 6 -0.03 -13.84 -7.84
N LEU A 7 -0.23 -14.74 -6.88
CA LEU A 7 0.46 -16.02 -6.87
C LEU A 7 0.15 -16.83 -8.14
N GLN A 8 -1.12 -16.81 -8.58
CA GLN A 8 -1.57 -17.46 -9.81
C GLN A 8 -0.81 -16.98 -11.06
N ASP A 9 -0.60 -15.67 -11.19
CA ASP A 9 0.13 -15.07 -12.31
C ASP A 9 1.60 -15.50 -12.30
N LEU A 10 2.22 -15.56 -11.12
CA LEU A 10 3.60 -16.02 -10.94
C LEU A 10 3.75 -17.51 -11.26
N GLU A 11 2.86 -18.36 -10.73
CA GLU A 11 2.89 -19.82 -10.91
C GLU A 11 2.63 -20.21 -12.37
N SER A 12 1.64 -19.59 -13.01
CA SER A 12 1.33 -19.80 -14.42
C SER A 12 2.35 -19.16 -15.38
N ARG A 13 3.23 -18.31 -14.87
CA ARG A 13 4.18 -17.48 -15.65
C ARG A 13 3.48 -16.60 -16.69
N ALA A 14 2.21 -16.27 -16.46
CA ALA A 14 1.35 -15.53 -17.37
C ALA A 14 0.54 -14.50 -16.57
N GLY A 15 0.38 -13.29 -17.10
CA GLY A 15 -0.33 -12.21 -16.42
C GLY A 15 0.47 -10.92 -16.34
N ILE A 16 0.08 -10.04 -15.41
CA ILE A 16 0.60 -8.67 -15.33
C ILE A 16 0.96 -8.30 -13.88
N GLY A 17 2.17 -7.78 -13.70
CA GLY A 17 2.55 -7.07 -12.49
C GLY A 17 2.29 -5.57 -12.63
N VAL A 18 1.99 -4.91 -11.51
CA VAL A 18 1.76 -3.46 -11.45
C VAL A 18 2.74 -2.85 -10.47
N THR A 19 3.57 -1.93 -10.95
CA THR A 19 4.51 -1.17 -10.11
C THR A 19 3.75 -0.22 -9.17
N GLY A 20 4.40 0.24 -8.09
CA GLY A 20 3.83 1.29 -7.23
C GLY A 20 3.51 2.61 -7.94
N GLY A 21 4.09 2.85 -9.12
CA GLY A 21 3.77 3.99 -9.98
C GLY A 21 2.61 3.74 -10.96
N GLY A 22 2.05 2.52 -11.00
CA GLY A 22 0.95 2.15 -11.89
C GLY A 22 1.38 1.53 -13.22
N THR A 23 2.67 1.53 -13.56
CA THR A 23 3.18 0.86 -14.77
C THR A 23 2.86 -0.64 -14.75
N ARG A 24 2.32 -1.15 -15.85
CA ARG A 24 1.97 -2.56 -16.07
C ARG A 24 3.13 -3.26 -16.76
N LEU A 25 3.55 -4.39 -16.20
CA LEU A 25 4.67 -5.20 -16.69
C LEU A 25 4.18 -6.62 -16.96
N PRO A 26 4.55 -7.25 -18.10
CA PRO A 26 4.38 -8.69 -18.30
C PRO A 26 5.04 -9.50 -17.18
N ILE A 27 4.45 -10.63 -16.76
CA ILE A 27 5.05 -11.50 -15.71
C ILE A 27 6.48 -11.94 -16.04
N LYS A 28 6.81 -12.15 -17.32
CA LYS A 28 8.21 -12.43 -17.72
C LYS A 28 9.19 -11.37 -17.24
N ASP A 29 8.80 -10.09 -17.27
CA ASP A 29 9.64 -8.98 -16.85
C ASP A 29 9.64 -8.86 -15.33
N VAL A 30 8.51 -9.13 -14.67
CA VAL A 30 8.43 -9.21 -13.20
C VAL A 30 9.40 -10.27 -12.67
N ILE A 31 9.37 -11.49 -13.22
CA ILE A 31 10.25 -12.59 -12.80
C ILE A 31 11.72 -12.23 -13.05
N ARG A 32 12.03 -11.68 -14.23
CA ARG A 32 13.40 -11.24 -14.57
C ARG A 32 13.92 -10.18 -13.61
N MET A 33 13.07 -9.22 -13.22
CA MET A 33 13.43 -8.17 -12.27
C MET A 33 13.54 -8.72 -10.84
N ALA A 34 12.68 -9.67 -10.46
CA ALA A 34 12.73 -10.33 -9.16
C ALA A 34 14.05 -11.10 -8.96
N GLY A 35 14.58 -11.74 -10.01
CA GLY A 35 15.86 -12.45 -9.95
C GLY A 35 17.06 -11.59 -9.50
N HIS A 36 16.96 -10.27 -9.59
CA HIS A 36 17.98 -9.32 -9.13
C HIS A 36 17.52 -8.46 -7.94
N ALA A 37 16.33 -8.74 -7.39
CA ALA A 37 15.75 -7.96 -6.31
C ALA A 37 16.14 -8.53 -4.94
N ASN A 38 16.26 -7.65 -3.95
CA ASN A 38 16.16 -8.05 -2.55
C ASN A 38 14.70 -8.39 -2.26
N HIS A 39 14.40 -9.67 -2.10
CA HIS A 39 13.05 -10.16 -1.85
C HIS A 39 12.62 -9.79 -0.44
N TYR A 40 11.55 -8.99 -0.33
CA TYR A 40 10.89 -8.71 0.94
C TYR A 40 9.54 -9.43 0.94
N LEU A 41 9.34 -10.33 1.90
CA LEU A 41 8.04 -10.95 2.14
C LEU A 41 7.23 -10.07 3.09
N ALA A 42 6.10 -9.55 2.62
CA ALA A 42 5.12 -8.87 3.44
C ALA A 42 4.20 -9.92 4.11
N VAL A 43 4.50 -10.29 5.36
CA VAL A 43 3.68 -11.23 6.13
C VAL A 43 2.69 -10.44 7.00
N PHE A 44 1.41 -10.79 6.89
CA PHE A 44 0.34 -10.26 7.73
C PHE A 44 0.04 -11.30 8.81
N ASP A 45 0.56 -11.09 10.02
CA ASP A 45 0.11 -11.87 11.16
C ASP A 45 -1.21 -11.27 11.67
N GLN A 46 -2.30 -12.04 11.59
CA GLN A 46 -3.59 -11.66 12.18
C GLN A 46 -3.57 -11.66 13.72
N ALA A 47 -2.59 -12.31 14.36
CA ALA A 47 -2.54 -12.50 15.80
C ALA A 47 -1.87 -11.36 16.59
N THR A 48 -0.91 -10.62 16.01
CA THR A 48 -0.21 -9.56 16.77
C THR A 48 -0.16 -8.17 16.15
N GLY A 49 -0.12 -7.99 14.82
CA GLY A 49 -0.08 -6.67 14.15
C GLY A 49 1.05 -5.70 14.56
N SER A 50 1.84 -6.03 15.59
CA SER A 50 2.48 -5.07 16.48
C SER A 50 3.65 -4.33 15.84
N ALA A 51 4.31 -4.94 14.85
CA ALA A 51 5.39 -4.29 14.11
C ALA A 51 4.88 -3.16 13.19
N LEU A 52 3.58 -3.15 12.89
CA LEU A 52 2.92 -2.19 12.00
C LEU A 52 1.82 -1.40 12.70
N ASP A 53 1.70 -1.52 14.03
CA ASP A 53 0.73 -0.81 14.84
C ASP A 53 1.45 0.18 15.76
N LEU A 54 1.31 1.47 15.44
CA LEU A 54 1.97 2.55 16.15
C LEU A 54 1.03 3.28 17.11
N PHE A 55 -0.26 2.97 17.05
CA PHE A 55 -1.32 3.63 17.82
C PHE A 55 -1.16 5.15 17.74
N ARG A 56 -1.11 5.83 18.90
CA ARG A 56 -0.94 7.28 18.99
C ARG A 56 0.47 7.73 19.35
N THR A 57 1.47 6.82 19.30
CA THR A 57 2.87 7.20 19.58
C THR A 57 3.45 8.12 18.51
N ARG A 58 2.89 8.09 17.30
CA ARG A 58 3.36 8.89 16.16
C ARG A 58 2.25 9.03 15.11
N ARG A 59 2.10 10.24 14.57
CA ARG A 59 1.12 10.57 13.53
C ARG A 59 1.52 10.04 12.15
N ILE A 60 2.82 10.00 11.87
CA ILE A 60 3.35 9.68 10.55
C ILE A 60 3.61 8.17 10.47
N ALA A 61 3.07 7.55 9.42
CA ALA A 61 3.28 6.14 9.16
C ALA A 61 4.77 5.82 8.92
N SER A 62 5.21 4.67 9.40
CA SER A 62 6.57 4.19 9.19
C SER A 62 6.84 3.82 7.73
N PRO A 63 8.11 3.76 7.30
CA PRO A 63 8.46 3.26 5.97
C PRO A 63 7.90 1.85 5.71
N ALA A 64 7.91 0.98 6.73
CA ALA A 64 7.32 -0.35 6.65
C ALA A 64 5.81 -0.29 6.39
N GLN A 65 5.06 0.52 7.15
CA GLN A 65 3.63 0.73 6.90
C GLN A 65 3.37 1.27 5.49
N ARG A 66 4.17 2.22 4.99
CA ARG A 66 4.03 2.72 3.61
C ARG A 66 4.27 1.63 2.57
N ILE A 67 5.30 0.80 2.73
CA ILE A 67 5.57 -0.33 1.83
C ILE A 67 4.37 -1.30 1.83
N MET A 68 3.84 -1.61 3.01
CA MET A 68 2.69 -2.49 3.17
C MET A 68 1.44 -1.94 2.49
N LEU A 69 1.15 -0.64 2.64
CA LEU A 69 0.02 0.02 1.97
C LEU A 69 0.21 0.05 0.45
N ILE A 70 1.43 0.24 -0.06
CA ILE A 70 1.70 0.14 -1.50
C ILE A 70 1.44 -1.29 -1.99
N ALA A 71 1.80 -2.32 -1.22
CA ALA A 71 1.57 -3.71 -1.58
C ALA A 71 0.08 -4.09 -1.53
N ARG A 72 -0.66 -3.63 -0.51
CA ARG A 72 -2.09 -3.92 -0.30
C ARG A 72 -2.98 -3.13 -1.28
N ASP A 73 -2.85 -1.81 -1.27
CA ASP A 73 -3.78 -0.90 -1.96
C ASP A 73 -3.23 -0.46 -3.32
N GLY A 74 -1.91 -0.21 -3.34
CA GLY A 74 -1.08 0.26 -4.46
C GLY A 74 -1.64 1.35 -5.36
N GLY A 75 -2.55 2.14 -4.81
CA GLY A 75 -3.10 3.36 -5.35
C GLY A 75 -3.98 3.99 -4.30
N CYS A 76 -4.59 5.12 -4.65
CA CYS A 76 -5.62 5.71 -3.81
C CYS A 76 -6.75 4.70 -3.55
N THR A 77 -7.21 4.60 -2.30
CA THR A 77 -8.28 3.68 -1.88
C THR A 77 -9.68 4.23 -2.13
N LYS A 78 -9.81 5.50 -2.55
CA LYS A 78 -11.08 6.07 -2.98
C LYS A 78 -11.64 5.25 -4.15
N PRO A 79 -12.91 4.81 -4.10
CA PRO A 79 -13.53 4.09 -5.20
C PRO A 79 -13.36 4.83 -6.53
N CYS A 80 -13.00 4.08 -7.58
CA CYS A 80 -12.79 4.56 -8.95
C CYS A 80 -11.59 5.51 -9.17
N CYS A 81 -10.77 5.80 -8.14
CA CYS A 81 -9.54 6.57 -8.33
C CYS A 81 -8.44 5.69 -8.94
N THR A 82 -7.76 6.19 -9.95
CA THR A 82 -6.70 5.46 -10.68
C THR A 82 -5.28 5.93 -10.34
N VAL A 83 -5.14 6.88 -9.41
CA VAL A 83 -3.85 7.40 -8.99
C VAL A 83 -3.06 6.28 -8.28
N GLY A 84 -1.92 5.91 -8.85
CA GLY A 84 -1.00 4.92 -8.27
C GLY A 84 -0.37 5.41 -6.96
N ALA A 85 0.21 4.49 -6.21
CA ALA A 85 0.67 4.75 -4.84
C ALA A 85 1.74 5.86 -4.73
N TYR A 86 2.54 6.09 -5.77
CA TYR A 86 3.53 7.17 -5.78
C TYR A 86 2.89 8.56 -5.85
N GLY A 87 1.67 8.66 -6.38
CA GLY A 87 0.83 9.87 -6.35
C GLY A 87 -0.05 9.97 -5.11
N ALA A 88 0.12 9.06 -4.13
CA ALA A 88 -0.71 9.00 -2.93
C ALA A 88 0.11 9.08 -1.63
N GLN A 89 -0.53 9.62 -0.60
CA GLN A 89 -0.01 9.75 0.75
C GLN A 89 -0.75 8.81 1.69
N VAL A 90 -0.12 8.41 2.78
CA VAL A 90 -0.79 7.63 3.81
C VAL A 90 -1.77 8.55 4.54
N HIS A 91 -3.00 8.08 4.73
CA HIS A 91 -4.03 8.79 5.51
C HIS A 91 -4.72 7.83 6.48
N HIS A 92 -5.25 8.39 7.56
CA HIS A 92 -6.10 7.67 8.50
C HIS A 92 -7.49 7.53 7.89
N VAL A 93 -7.93 6.27 7.70
CA VAL A 93 -9.20 5.94 7.01
C VAL A 93 -10.32 5.77 8.04
N SER A 94 -10.06 5.06 9.14
CA SER A 94 -11.08 4.72 10.13
C SER A 94 -11.57 5.93 10.93
N ALA A 95 -10.64 6.76 11.37
CA ALA A 95 -10.89 8.01 12.08
C ALA A 95 -9.72 8.96 11.86
N ASP A 96 -10.00 10.24 11.68
CA ASP A 96 -8.96 11.23 11.46
C ASP A 96 -7.99 11.26 12.67
N TRP A 97 -6.72 11.59 12.46
CA TRP A 97 -5.75 11.61 13.57
C TRP A 97 -6.17 12.56 14.71
N ALA A 98 -6.77 13.69 14.32
CA ALA A 98 -7.30 14.71 15.22
C ALA A 98 -8.44 14.16 16.09
N ASP A 99 -9.23 13.22 15.56
CA ASP A 99 -10.42 12.65 16.21
C ASP A 99 -10.11 11.33 16.94
N GLY A 100 -8.84 11.07 17.25
CA GLY A 100 -8.42 9.89 17.99
C GLY A 100 -7.93 8.73 17.13
N GLY A 101 -7.84 8.88 15.81
CA GLY A 101 -7.35 7.84 14.90
C GLY A 101 -5.98 7.28 15.28
N ASN A 102 -5.79 5.97 15.05
CA ASN A 102 -4.55 5.25 15.31
C ASN A 102 -3.73 5.11 14.04
N THR A 103 -2.41 5.20 14.18
CA THR A 103 -1.46 4.88 13.09
C THR A 103 -1.19 3.37 13.08
N ASN A 104 -2.25 2.59 12.87
CA ASN A 104 -2.22 1.13 12.77
C ASN A 104 -2.46 0.72 11.32
N ILE A 105 -1.83 -0.33 10.83
CA ILE A 105 -1.84 -0.64 9.38
C ILE A 105 -3.25 -0.88 8.83
N ASN A 106 -4.15 -1.42 9.67
CA ASN A 106 -5.55 -1.67 9.31
C ASN A 106 -6.43 -0.40 9.38
N ASP A 107 -5.97 0.65 10.05
CA ASP A 107 -6.66 1.95 10.15
C ASP A 107 -6.16 2.97 9.11
N LEU A 108 -5.14 2.61 8.35
CA LEU A 108 -4.49 3.45 7.36
C LEU A 108 -4.85 3.02 5.93
N GLY A 109 -4.79 3.97 5.01
CA GLY A 109 -4.95 3.77 3.57
C GLY A 109 -4.07 4.72 2.77
N LEU A 110 -4.23 4.73 1.45
CA LEU A 110 -3.58 5.68 0.55
C LEU A 110 -4.60 6.64 -0.05
N ALA A 111 -4.30 7.95 -0.02
CA ALA A 111 -5.12 8.99 -0.64
C ALA A 111 -4.30 9.90 -1.56
N CYS A 112 -4.78 10.15 -2.77
CA CYS A 112 -4.19 11.16 -3.64
C CYS A 112 -4.48 12.58 -3.08
N PRO A 113 -3.76 13.64 -3.49
CA PRO A 113 -3.96 14.96 -2.89
C PRO A 113 -5.42 15.49 -2.99
N PRO A 114 -6.13 15.36 -4.12
CA PRO A 114 -7.56 15.68 -4.19
C PRO A 114 -8.41 14.90 -3.18
N ASP A 115 -8.28 13.57 -3.17
CA ASP A 115 -9.11 12.71 -2.33
C ASP A 115 -8.79 12.86 -0.83
N ASN A 116 -7.52 13.10 -0.48
CA ASN A 116 -7.10 13.34 0.91
C ASN A 116 -7.77 14.60 1.49
N ARG A 117 -7.93 15.65 0.66
CA ARG A 117 -8.66 16.86 1.07
C ARG A 117 -10.17 16.66 1.15
N SER A 118 -10.71 15.63 0.50
CA SER A 118 -12.15 15.33 0.52
C SER A 118 -12.63 14.62 1.78
N VAL A 119 -11.71 14.25 2.70
CA VAL A 119 -12.02 13.50 3.93
C VAL A 119 -12.53 14.41 5.05
N LYS A 120 -12.27 15.73 4.98
CA LYS A 120 -12.81 16.67 5.95
C LYS A 120 -14.19 17.15 5.51
N ASP A 121 -15.17 17.05 6.41
CA ASP A 121 -16.32 17.92 6.36
C ASP A 121 -15.81 19.37 6.48
N GLY A 122 -16.34 20.25 5.63
CA GLY A 122 -16.00 21.69 5.65
C GLY A 122 -16.27 22.35 6.99
#